data_AF-A0A2X3CXA1-F1
#
_entry.id   AF-A0A2X3CXA1-F1
#
_cell.length_a   1.000
_cell.length_b   1.000
_cell.length_c   1.000
_cell.angle_alpha   90.00
_cell.angle_beta   90.00
_cell.angle_gamma   90.00
#
_symmetry.space_group_name_H-M   'P 1'
#
loop_
_entity.id
_entity.type
_entity.pdbx_description
1 polymer ?
#
loop_
_entity_poly.entity_id
_entity_poly.type
_entity_poly.pdbx_seq_one_letter_code
_entity_poly.pdbx_strand_id
1 'polypeptide(L)' 'MICAGQEPRRELADPLRAAGKTVHLIGGCDVAAELDARRAIAQGTKLALAI' A
#
# COMPACT_ATOMS: atom_id res chain seq x y z
N MET A 1 21.40 16.98 2.51
CA MET A 1 20.47 15.92 2.92
C MET A 1 19.06 16.42 2.63
N ILE A 2 18.21 15.66 1.92
CA ILE A 2 16.85 16.07 1.55
C ILE A 2 15.85 15.12 2.22
N CYS A 3 14.87 15.67 2.95
CA CYS A 3 13.77 14.93 3.60
C CYS A 3 12.43 15.54 3.15
N ALA A 4 12.00 15.25 1.92
CA ALA A 4 10.86 15.92 1.26
C ALA A 4 9.57 15.08 1.29
N GLY A 5 9.35 14.26 2.32
CA GLY A 5 8.19 13.38 2.42
C GLY A 5 8.34 12.07 1.65
N GLN A 6 7.22 11.40 1.37
CA GLN A 6 7.16 10.06 0.77
C GLN A 6 6.05 10.01 -0.29
N GLU A 7 6.20 9.15 -1.30
CA GLU A 7 5.20 8.90 -2.34
C GLU A 7 4.80 7.42 -2.36
N PRO A 8 3.53 7.09 -2.69
CA PRO A 8 3.11 5.69 -2.80
C PRO A 8 3.82 4.97 -3.95
N ARG A 9 4.47 3.84 -3.65
CA ARG A 9 5.10 2.99 -4.67
C ARG A 9 4.13 1.91 -5.18
N ARG A 10 3.63 2.06 -6.40
CA ARG A 10 2.57 1.19 -6.98
C ARG A 10 2.92 0.53 -8.32
N GLU A 11 4.21 0.49 -8.70
CA GLU A 11 4.68 0.03 -10.02
C GLU A 11 4.10 -1.32 -10.48
N LEU A 12 3.79 -2.23 -9.56
CA LEU A 12 3.25 -3.57 -9.87
C LEU A 12 1.72 -3.63 -9.92
N ALA A 13 1.01 -2.62 -9.41
CA ALA A 13 -0.44 -2.69 -9.22
C ALA A 13 -1.17 -2.83 -10.57
N ASP A 14 -0.83 -1.99 -11.55
CA ASP A 14 -1.49 -2.00 -12.86
C ASP A 14 -1.05 -3.17 -13.74
N PRO A 15 0.25 -3.54 -13.82
CA PRO A 15 0.65 -4.77 -14.52
C PRO A 15 -0.03 -6.03 -13.98
N LEU A 16 -0.17 -6.17 -12.66
CA LEU A 16 -0.82 -7.34 -12.07
C LEU A 16 -2.33 -7.37 -12.35
N ARG A 17 -3.00 -6.22 -12.29
CA ARG A 17 -4.41 -6.11 -12.69
C ARG A 17 -4.60 -6.44 -14.17
N ALA A 18 -3.74 -5.93 -15.05
CA ALA A 18 -3.77 -6.21 -16.48
C ALA A 18 -3.55 -7.70 -16.79
N ALA A 19 -2.75 -8.39 -15.96
CA ALA A 19 -2.56 -9.84 -16.01
C ALA A 19 -3.73 -10.65 -15.40
N GLY A 20 -4.84 -10.01 -15.06
CA GLY A 20 -6.04 -10.66 -14.50
C GLY A 20 -5.86 -11.17 -13.07
N LYS A 21 -4.87 -10.65 -12.32
CA LYS A 21 -4.67 -11.01 -10.91
C LYS A 21 -5.51 -10.11 -10.02
N THR A 22 -6.08 -10.69 -8.97
CA THR A 22 -6.64 -9.93 -7.85
C THR A 22 -5.51 -9.25 -7.10
N VAL A 23 -5.62 -7.93 -6.90
CA VAL A 23 -4.59 -7.09 -6.25
C VAL A 23 -5.23 -6.29 -5.14
N HIS A 24 -4.63 -6.31 -3.95
CA HIS A 24 -4.99 -5.45 -2.82
C HIS A 24 -3.81 -4.52 -2.49
N LEU A 25 -4.09 -3.24 -2.23
CA LEU A 25 -3.10 -2.26 -1.79
C LEU A 25 -3.32 -1.94 -0.31
N ILE A 26 -2.25 -1.91 0.49
CA ILE A 26 -2.28 -1.61 1.93
C ILE A 26 -1.03 -0.80 2.34
N GLY A 27 -1.13 0.00 3.40
CA GLY A 27 -0.01 0.77 3.95
C GLY A 27 0.53 1.82 2.98
N GLY A 28 1.85 1.98 2.93
CA GLY A 28 2.55 3.01 2.16
C GLY A 28 2.27 2.99 0.66
N CYS A 29 2.03 1.81 0.07
CA CYS A 29 1.70 1.71 -1.36
C CYS A 29 0.25 2.12 -1.64
N ASP A 30 -0.63 2.10 -0.64
CA ASP A 30 -1.97 2.68 -0.73
C ASP A 30 -1.93 4.19 -0.45
N VAL A 31 -1.34 4.64 0.66
CA VAL A 31 -1.14 6.07 0.92
C VAL A 31 0.22 6.25 1.59
N ALA A 32 1.03 7.21 1.16
CA ALA A 32 2.27 7.55 1.82
C ALA A 32 2.05 8.78 2.69
N ALA A 33 2.24 8.64 4.00
CA ALA A 33 2.09 9.71 4.99
C ALA A 33 3.11 9.53 6.12
N GLU A 34 3.32 10.56 6.95
CA GLU A 34 4.17 10.43 8.13
C GLU A 34 3.50 9.58 9.23
N LEU A 35 4.32 8.85 9.99
CA LEU A 35 3.90 7.92 11.07
C LEU A 35 2.95 6.79 10.59
N ASP A 36 3.27 6.18 9.45
CA ASP A 36 2.36 5.26 8.75
C ASP A 36 2.27 3.83 9.32
N ALA A 37 3.19 3.42 10.19
CA ALA A 37 3.28 2.02 10.63
C ALA A 37 1.98 1.48 11.26
N ARG A 38 1.33 2.24 12.15
CA ARG A 38 0.07 1.83 12.79
C ARG A 38 -1.05 1.63 11.76
N ARG A 39 -1.15 2.52 10.77
CA ARG A 39 -2.19 2.45 9.73
C ARG A 39 -1.92 1.29 8.79
N ALA A 40 -0.67 1.13 8.35
CA ALA A 40 -0.25 0.02 7.50
C ALA A 40 -0.58 -1.35 8.12
N ILE A 41 -0.23 -1.53 9.41
CA ILE A 41 -0.56 -2.75 10.16
C ILE A 41 -2.07 -2.94 10.24
N ALA A 42 -2.82 -1.92 10.64
CA ALA A 42 -4.28 -2.02 10.77
C ALA A 42 -4.98 -2.34 9.44
N GLN A 43 -4.53 -1.77 8.32
CA GLN A 43 -5.06 -2.08 6.99
C GLN A 43 -4.77 -3.54 6.61
N GLY A 44 -3.55 -4.01 6.81
CA GLY A 44 -3.18 -5.40 6.56
C GLY A 44 -3.98 -6.38 7.41
N THR A 45 -4.15 -6.10 8.71
CA THR A 45 -4.96 -6.93 9.60
C THR A 45 -6.43 -6.98 9.16
N LYS A 46 -7.03 -5.83 8.82
CA LYS A 46 -8.41 -5.79 8.34
C LYS A 46 -8.60 -6.57 7.05
N LEU A 47 -7.66 -6.45 6.11
CA LEU A 47 -7.70 -7.19 4.85
C LEU A 47 -7.61 -8.70 5.10
N ALA A 48 -6.68 -9.14 5.95
CA ALA A 48 -6.48 -10.55 6.28
C ALA A 48 -7.70 -11.18 6.98
N LEU A 49 -8.51 -10.39 7.70
CA LEU A 49 -9.74 -10.85 8.35
C LEU A 49 -10.96 -10.85 7.41
N ALA A 50 -10.86 -10.24 6.23
CA ALA A 50 -11.98 -10.03 5.31
C ALA A 50 -11.88 -10.82 4.00
N ILE A 51 -10.75 -11.47 3.74
CA ILE A 51 -10.54 -12.42 2.63
C ILE A 51 -10.88 -13.83 3.13
#